data_AF-A0A847NX81-F1
#
_entry.id   AF-A0A847NX81-F1
#
_cell.length_a   1.000
_cell.length_b   1.000
_cell.length_c   1.000
_cell.angle_alpha   90.00
_cell.angle_beta   90.00
_cell.angle_gamma   90.00
#
_symmetry.space_group_name_H-M   'P 1'
#
loop_
_entity.id
_entity.type
_entity.pdbx_description
1 polymer ?
#
loop_
_entity_poly.entity_id
_entity_poly.type
_entity_poly.pdbx_seq_one_letter_code
_entity_poly.pdbx_strand_id
1 'polypeptide(L)'
;MNTLNTNLKLIKDALSMLEIKHLSLGIFDQSFPSFPEEEIGWGSPYSEGGIDFLLFAHNIGINTIQFGPQGKTSRSDISPYNSTIFSNNPLSLSLSRLSRQYPWLFTPDEAMLLAEKCSGFRHRVNKDNAWMAIDHLHSTMYKRYRERVKNDLKPKVDLFLQQMVQNPVNWFERDSFFQALTAHYHSDDWRQWENIDQNLFFSPKEELEKTNA
;
A
#
# COMPACT_ATOMS: atom_id res chain seq x y z
N MET A 1 -13.56 33.73 -17.04
CA MET A 1 -12.30 33.00 -16.78
C MET A 1 -12.30 32.60 -15.31
N ASN A 2 -12.08 31.33 -15.00
CA ASN A 2 -12.28 30.74 -13.68
C ASN A 2 -11.16 31.21 -12.71
N THR A 3 -11.50 31.77 -11.55
CA THR A 3 -10.57 32.42 -10.60
C THR A 3 -9.39 31.52 -10.18
N LEU A 4 -9.63 30.21 -10.10
CA LEU A 4 -8.61 29.18 -9.82
C LEU A 4 -7.47 29.16 -10.86
N ASN A 5 -7.81 29.31 -12.15
CA ASN A 5 -6.81 29.31 -13.23
C ASN A 5 -5.93 30.56 -13.20
N THR A 6 -6.49 31.69 -12.77
CA THR A 6 -5.72 32.94 -12.60
C THR A 6 -4.71 32.82 -11.46
N ASN A 7 -5.11 32.22 -10.33
CA ASN A 7 -4.23 32.03 -9.17
C ASN A 7 -3.08 31.07 -9.47
N LEU A 8 -3.35 29.94 -10.13
CA LEU A 8 -2.30 28.99 -10.48
C LEU A 8 -1.25 29.59 -11.42
N LYS A 9 -1.69 30.45 -12.36
CA LYS A 9 -0.77 31.19 -13.24
C LYS A 9 0.13 32.13 -12.44
N LEU A 10 -0.44 32.92 -11.53
CA LEU A 10 0.33 33.84 -10.68
C LEU A 10 1.38 33.10 -9.83
N ILE A 11 1.02 31.95 -9.26
CA ILE A 11 1.95 31.14 -8.47
C ILE A 11 3.08 30.61 -9.35
N LYS A 12 2.77 30.10 -10.55
CA LYS A 12 3.78 29.62 -11.50
C LYS A 12 4.73 30.75 -11.94
N ASP A 13 4.19 31.93 -12.24
CA ASP A 13 5.00 33.10 -12.61
C ASP A 13 5.92 33.51 -11.46
N ALA A 14 5.41 33.53 -10.23
CA ALA A 14 6.20 33.84 -9.03
C ALA A 14 7.31 32.80 -8.77
N LEU A 15 7.01 31.50 -8.86
CA LEU A 15 8.00 30.43 -8.73
C LEU A 15 9.10 30.56 -9.80
N SER A 16 8.72 30.91 -11.03
CA SER A 16 9.67 31.16 -12.12
C SER A 16 10.58 32.35 -11.83
N MET A 17 10.05 33.46 -11.30
CA MET A 17 10.85 34.63 -10.92
C MET A 17 11.81 34.34 -9.77
N LEU A 18 11.43 33.42 -8.88
CA LEU A 18 12.26 32.97 -7.77
C LEU A 18 13.22 31.83 -8.15
N GLU A 19 13.23 31.42 -9.42
CA GLU A 19 14.01 30.28 -9.92
C GLU A 19 13.70 28.94 -9.21
N ILE A 20 12.52 28.83 -8.60
CA ILE A 20 12.05 27.62 -7.94
C ILE A 20 11.41 26.69 -8.97
N LYS A 21 12.09 25.59 -9.28
CA LYS A 21 11.59 24.55 -10.20
C LYS A 21 10.55 23.65 -9.54
N HIS A 22 10.76 23.31 -8.27
CA HIS A 22 9.95 22.36 -7.53
C HIS A 22 9.48 22.97 -6.21
N LEU A 23 8.16 23.14 -6.09
CA LEU A 23 7.51 23.39 -4.83
C LEU A 23 6.93 22.05 -4.36
N SER A 24 7.60 21.46 -3.38
CA SER A 24 7.35 20.09 -2.95
C SER A 24 6.47 20.01 -1.71
N LEU A 25 5.53 19.05 -1.71
CA LEU A 25 4.78 18.62 -0.53
C LEU A 25 5.29 17.25 -0.07
N GLY A 26 5.86 17.20 1.12
CA GLY A 26 6.18 15.94 1.81
C GLY A 26 4.97 15.38 2.54
N ILE A 27 4.56 14.16 2.22
CA ILE A 27 3.40 13.51 2.83
C ILE A 27 3.56 11.98 2.84
N PHE A 28 3.18 11.34 3.95
CA PHE A 28 3.10 9.88 4.04
C PHE A 28 1.73 9.39 3.57
N ASP A 29 1.65 8.20 2.95
CA ASP A 29 0.41 7.59 2.44
C ASP A 29 -0.73 7.65 3.47
N GLN A 30 -0.44 7.24 4.71
CA GLN A 30 -1.41 7.17 5.81
C GLN A 30 -2.03 8.52 6.22
N SER A 31 -1.44 9.64 5.78
CA SER A 31 -1.90 11.00 6.06
C SER A 31 -2.79 11.57 4.97
N PHE A 32 -2.98 10.84 3.86
CA PHE A 32 -3.93 11.27 2.83
C PHE A 32 -5.36 11.25 3.37
N PRO A 33 -6.17 12.27 3.06
CA PRO A 33 -7.57 12.27 3.43
C PRO A 33 -8.36 11.23 2.61
N SER A 34 -9.48 10.82 3.17
CA SER A 34 -10.47 9.92 2.57
C SER A 34 -11.85 10.55 2.66
N PHE A 35 -12.74 10.21 1.74
CA PHE A 35 -14.17 10.43 1.96
C PHE A 35 -14.69 9.47 3.04
N PRO A 36 -15.79 9.80 3.74
CA PRO A 36 -16.39 8.91 4.73
C PRO A 36 -16.65 7.48 4.21
N GLU A 37 -17.00 7.34 2.94
CA GLU A 37 -17.29 6.07 2.26
C GLU A 37 -16.02 5.29 1.88
N GLU A 38 -14.84 5.88 2.08
CA GLU A 38 -13.52 5.28 1.81
C GLU A 38 -12.70 5.06 3.10
N GLU A 39 -13.24 5.44 4.27
CA GLU A 39 -12.54 5.43 5.55
C GLU A 39 -12.31 4.01 6.06
N ILE A 40 -11.06 3.58 6.17
CA ILE A 40 -10.70 2.28 6.76
C ILE A 40 -9.76 2.39 7.97
N GLY A 41 -9.47 3.60 8.44
CA GLY A 41 -8.46 3.90 9.46
C GLY A 41 -7.07 4.19 8.89
N TRP A 42 -6.92 4.29 7.56
CA TRP A 42 -5.64 4.52 6.88
C TRP A 42 -5.84 5.38 5.62
N GLY A 43 -5.01 6.42 5.47
CA GLY A 43 -5.01 7.27 4.29
C GLY A 43 -4.43 6.57 3.05
N SER A 44 -4.89 6.95 1.86
CA SER A 44 -4.39 6.41 0.60
C SER A 44 -4.25 7.51 -0.47
N PRO A 45 -3.11 7.61 -1.18
CA PRO A 45 -3.00 8.47 -2.36
C PRO A 45 -3.83 7.95 -3.54
N TYR A 46 -4.35 6.73 -3.45
CA TYR A 46 -5.11 6.10 -4.51
C TYR A 46 -6.62 6.23 -4.31
N SER A 47 -7.11 6.69 -3.16
CA SER A 47 -8.54 6.93 -2.92
C SER A 47 -9.05 8.15 -3.70
N GLU A 48 -10.37 8.32 -3.80
CA GLU A 48 -10.95 9.54 -4.38
C GLU A 48 -10.59 10.77 -3.53
N GLY A 49 -10.71 10.68 -2.21
CA GLY A 49 -10.29 11.78 -1.32
C GLY A 49 -8.80 12.11 -1.46
N GLY A 50 -7.95 11.10 -1.68
CA GLY A 50 -6.53 11.30 -1.91
C GLY A 50 -6.24 11.97 -3.25
N ILE A 51 -6.95 11.58 -4.31
CA ILE A 51 -6.85 12.23 -5.63
C ILE A 51 -7.31 13.69 -5.56
N ASP A 52 -8.43 13.97 -4.90
CA ASP A 52 -8.95 15.33 -4.72
C ASP A 52 -7.98 16.20 -3.93
N PHE A 53 -7.32 15.65 -2.92
CA PHE A 53 -6.25 16.34 -2.20
C PHE A 53 -5.06 16.67 -3.10
N LEU A 54 -4.63 15.77 -3.98
CA LEU A 54 -3.56 16.04 -4.94
C LEU A 54 -3.96 17.13 -5.95
N LEU A 55 -5.22 17.13 -6.40
CA LEU A 55 -5.75 18.18 -7.27
C LEU A 55 -5.80 19.52 -6.53
N PHE A 56 -6.20 19.53 -5.27
CA PHE A 56 -6.13 20.72 -4.41
C PHE A 56 -4.69 21.23 -4.28
N ALA A 57 -3.74 20.35 -3.94
CA ALA A 57 -2.32 20.69 -3.81
C ALA A 57 -1.77 21.30 -5.12
N HIS A 58 -2.13 20.70 -6.26
CA HIS A 58 -1.79 21.23 -7.58
C HIS A 58 -2.34 22.65 -7.80
N ASN A 59 -3.60 22.88 -7.42
CA ASN A 59 -4.26 24.17 -7.61
C ASN A 59 -3.69 25.30 -6.73
N ILE A 60 -2.98 24.97 -5.65
CA ILE A 60 -2.23 25.93 -4.83
C ILE A 60 -0.73 26.00 -5.20
N GLY A 61 -0.35 25.41 -6.33
CA GLY A 61 0.98 25.53 -6.93
C GLY A 61 2.01 24.48 -6.50
N ILE A 62 1.63 23.48 -5.69
CA ILE A 62 2.48 22.31 -5.47
C ILE A 62 2.62 21.57 -6.80
N ASN A 63 3.87 21.29 -7.19
CA ASN A 63 4.16 20.60 -8.45
C ASN A 63 5.03 19.34 -8.26
N THR A 64 5.40 19.04 -7.01
CA THR A 64 6.13 17.84 -6.63
C THR A 64 5.53 17.25 -5.35
N ILE A 65 5.36 15.93 -5.32
CA ILE A 65 4.99 15.19 -4.12
C ILE A 65 6.18 14.33 -3.71
N GLN A 66 6.52 14.36 -2.42
CA GLN A 66 7.53 13.50 -1.83
C GLN A 66 6.85 12.55 -0.85
N PHE A 67 6.83 11.27 -1.21
CA PHE A 67 6.34 10.20 -0.33
C PHE A 67 7.43 9.74 0.65
N GLY A 68 6.98 9.20 1.79
CA GLY A 68 7.82 8.34 2.62
C GLY A 68 7.99 6.94 2.01
N PRO A 69 8.68 6.02 2.71
CA PRO A 69 8.70 4.61 2.31
C PRO A 69 7.27 4.04 2.20
N GLN A 70 7.01 3.27 1.13
CA GLN A 70 5.67 2.72 0.83
C GLN A 70 5.61 1.20 1.04
N GLY A 71 6.61 0.64 1.73
CA GLY A 71 6.69 -0.77 2.02
C GLY A 71 5.60 -1.24 2.97
N LYS A 72 5.29 -2.53 2.93
CA LYS A 72 4.43 -3.18 3.91
C LYS A 72 5.06 -3.11 5.31
N THR A 73 4.31 -2.54 6.25
CA THR A 73 4.66 -2.51 7.67
C THR A 73 4.12 -3.74 8.40
N SER A 74 4.64 -4.03 9.59
CA SER A 74 4.09 -5.07 10.45
C SER A 74 2.83 -4.56 11.17
N ARG A 75 2.07 -5.45 11.80
CA ARG A 75 0.92 -5.07 12.65
C ARG A 75 1.39 -4.42 13.95
N SER A 76 2.51 -4.90 14.47
CA SER A 76 3.12 -4.42 15.72
C SER A 76 3.79 -3.05 15.54
N ASP A 77 4.38 -2.80 14.37
CA ASP A 77 5.12 -1.58 14.05
C ASP A 77 4.70 -1.02 12.69
N ILE A 78 4.02 0.13 12.73
CA ILE A 78 3.51 0.84 11.55
C ILE A 78 4.50 1.89 11.02
N SER A 79 5.74 1.93 11.54
CA SER A 79 6.77 2.84 11.05
C SER A 79 7.10 2.52 9.58
N PRO A 80 6.96 3.48 8.64
CA PRO A 80 7.34 3.28 7.25
C PRO A 80 8.80 2.87 7.07
N TYR A 81 9.68 3.25 7.99
CA TYR A 81 11.10 2.91 7.93
C TYR A 81 11.43 1.48 8.36
N ASN A 82 10.47 0.79 9.00
CA ASN A 82 10.58 -0.64 9.37
C ASN A 82 9.73 -1.51 8.43
N SER A 83 9.59 -1.08 7.17
CA SER A 83 8.77 -1.76 6.17
C SER A 83 9.59 -2.62 5.21
N THR A 84 8.91 -3.46 4.42
CA THR A 84 9.53 -4.22 3.33
C THR A 84 10.07 -3.31 2.23
N ILE A 85 11.21 -3.66 1.64
CA ILE A 85 11.83 -2.86 0.57
C ILE A 85 11.08 -3.00 -0.77
N PHE A 86 10.58 -4.20 -1.09
CA PHE A 86 10.00 -4.49 -2.41
C PHE A 86 8.47 -4.61 -2.40
N SER A 87 7.88 -5.19 -1.35
CA SER A 87 6.43 -5.34 -1.26
C SER A 87 5.77 -4.02 -0.84
N ASN A 88 4.75 -3.60 -1.58
CA ASN A 88 3.99 -2.39 -1.23
C ASN A 88 3.05 -2.65 -0.05
N ASN A 89 2.73 -1.59 0.69
CA ASN A 89 1.79 -1.68 1.80
C ASN A 89 0.36 -1.91 1.29
N PRO A 90 -0.29 -3.04 1.63
CA PRO A 90 -1.68 -3.26 1.22
C PRO A 90 -2.66 -2.28 1.90
N LEU A 91 -2.28 -1.65 3.02
CA LEU A 91 -3.10 -0.63 3.68
C LEU A 91 -3.33 0.61 2.78
N SER A 92 -2.45 0.87 1.81
CA SER A 92 -2.64 1.97 0.86
C SER A 92 -3.67 1.67 -0.23
N LEU A 93 -4.24 0.45 -0.33
CA LEU A 93 -5.20 0.11 -1.39
C LEU A 93 -6.52 0.90 -1.26
N SER A 94 -7.02 1.42 -2.40
CA SER A 94 -8.36 2.01 -2.47
C SER A 94 -9.42 0.92 -2.70
N LEU A 95 -10.18 0.58 -1.66
CA LEU A 95 -11.28 -0.37 -1.73
C LEU A 95 -12.40 0.11 -2.66
N SER A 96 -12.71 1.41 -2.66
CA SER A 96 -13.74 2.03 -3.50
C SER A 96 -13.41 1.91 -5.00
N ARG A 97 -12.15 2.12 -5.40
CA ARG A 97 -11.73 1.97 -6.80
C ARG A 97 -11.64 0.50 -7.19
N LEU A 98 -11.08 -0.34 -6.31
CA LEU A 98 -10.96 -1.77 -6.58
C LEU A 98 -12.34 -2.41 -6.77
N SER A 99 -13.30 -2.06 -5.92
CA SER A 99 -14.66 -2.62 -6.00
C SER A 99 -15.42 -2.18 -7.25
N ARG A 100 -15.22 -0.95 -7.72
CA ARG A 100 -15.81 -0.49 -8.99
C ARG A 100 -15.12 -1.08 -10.21
N GLN A 101 -13.81 -1.28 -10.15
CA GLN A 101 -13.04 -1.86 -11.25
C GLN A 101 -13.28 -3.37 -11.39
N TYR A 102 -13.40 -4.08 -10.27
CA TYR A 102 -13.58 -5.54 -10.22
C TYR A 102 -14.72 -5.92 -9.27
N PRO A 103 -15.98 -5.55 -9.59
CA PRO A 103 -17.13 -5.76 -8.70
C PRO A 103 -17.42 -7.24 -8.42
N TRP A 104 -16.93 -8.14 -9.27
CA TRP A 104 -17.07 -9.57 -9.05
C TRP A 104 -16.07 -10.15 -8.03
N LEU A 105 -14.97 -9.44 -7.75
CA LEU A 105 -14.02 -9.80 -6.69
C LEU A 105 -14.45 -9.19 -5.36
N PHE A 106 -14.85 -7.93 -5.39
CA PHE A 106 -15.23 -7.16 -4.22
C PHE A 106 -16.25 -6.11 -4.63
N THR A 107 -17.41 -6.07 -4.00
CA THR A 107 -18.52 -5.21 -4.43
C THR A 107 -18.43 -3.81 -3.80
N PRO A 108 -19.03 -2.78 -4.41
CA PRO A 108 -19.10 -1.46 -3.79
C PRO A 108 -19.82 -1.48 -2.44
N ASP A 109 -20.86 -2.29 -2.28
CA ASP A 109 -21.60 -2.42 -1.01
C ASP A 109 -20.72 -3.01 0.10
N GLU A 110 -19.84 -3.98 -0.22
CA GLU A 110 -18.87 -4.50 0.74
C GLU A 110 -17.82 -3.45 1.14
N ALA A 111 -17.38 -2.62 0.18
CA ALA A 111 -16.48 -1.51 0.46
C ALA A 111 -17.14 -0.50 1.41
N MET A 112 -18.38 -0.11 1.14
CA MET A 112 -19.16 0.79 2.00
C MET A 112 -19.38 0.20 3.40
N LEU A 113 -19.73 -1.09 3.50
CA LEU A 113 -19.94 -1.76 4.79
C LEU A 113 -18.65 -1.76 5.64
N LEU A 114 -17.48 -1.95 5.01
CA LEU A 114 -16.21 -1.82 5.73
C LEU A 114 -15.97 -0.38 6.18
N ALA A 115 -16.26 0.60 5.34
CA ALA A 115 -16.08 2.00 5.70
C ALA A 115 -16.99 2.43 6.87
N GLU A 116 -18.25 1.98 6.87
CA GLU A 116 -19.19 2.19 7.97
C GLU A 116 -18.69 1.57 9.29
N LYS A 117 -18.14 0.35 9.25
CA LYS A 117 -17.55 -0.31 10.43
C LYS A 117 -16.33 0.42 10.98
N CYS A 118 -15.56 1.04 10.09
CA CYS A 118 -14.37 1.80 10.45
C CYS A 118 -14.69 3.27 10.81
N SER A 119 -15.94 3.70 10.65
CA SER A 119 -16.37 5.07 10.91
C SER A 119 -16.12 5.47 12.37
N GLY A 120 -15.70 6.73 12.57
CA GLY A 120 -15.47 7.30 13.89
C GLY A 120 -14.02 7.76 14.16
N PHE A 121 -13.06 7.37 13.31
CA PHE A 121 -11.66 7.76 13.43
C PHE A 121 -11.24 8.69 12.30
N ARG A 122 -11.45 10.01 12.46
CA ARG A 122 -11.30 10.98 11.35
C ARG A 122 -9.99 11.77 11.32
N HIS A 123 -9.17 11.68 12.38
CA HIS A 123 -8.03 12.58 12.57
C HIS A 123 -6.72 11.86 12.89
N ARG A 124 -6.74 10.52 12.96
CA ARG A 124 -5.57 9.70 13.29
C ARG A 124 -5.73 8.34 12.62
N VAL A 125 -4.58 7.75 12.28
CA VAL A 125 -4.49 6.36 11.84
C VAL A 125 -5.10 5.43 12.90
N ASN A 126 -5.97 4.54 12.45
CA ASN A 126 -6.44 3.39 13.21
C ASN A 126 -5.99 2.12 12.47
N LYS A 127 -4.84 1.58 12.89
CA LYS A 127 -4.23 0.42 12.25
C LYS A 127 -5.05 -0.86 12.40
N ASP A 128 -5.82 -1.01 13.48
CA ASP A 128 -6.58 -2.22 13.74
C ASP A 128 -7.77 -2.31 12.78
N ASN A 129 -8.47 -1.18 12.57
CA ASN A 129 -9.49 -1.04 11.54
C ASN A 129 -8.93 -1.29 10.13
N ALA A 130 -7.76 -0.72 9.83
CA ALA A 130 -7.15 -0.81 8.51
C ALA A 130 -6.76 -2.26 8.19
N TRP A 131 -6.11 -2.94 9.13
CA TRP A 131 -5.76 -4.35 8.97
C TRP A 131 -6.99 -5.25 8.90
N MET A 132 -8.02 -5.01 9.73
CA MET A 132 -9.29 -5.74 9.64
C MET A 132 -9.92 -5.62 8.25
N ALA A 133 -9.98 -4.40 7.70
CA ALA A 133 -10.54 -4.15 6.38
C ALA A 133 -9.75 -4.86 5.27
N ILE A 134 -8.42 -4.78 5.31
CA ILE A 134 -7.54 -5.43 4.33
C ILE A 134 -7.56 -6.96 4.44
N ASP A 135 -7.66 -7.53 5.63
CA ASP A 135 -7.80 -8.98 5.82
C ASP A 135 -9.13 -9.49 5.24
N HIS A 136 -10.21 -8.74 5.48
CA HIS A 136 -11.52 -9.04 4.88
C HIS A 136 -11.47 -8.95 3.36
N LEU A 137 -10.81 -7.93 2.82
CA LEU A 137 -10.62 -7.75 1.39
C LEU A 137 -9.86 -8.94 0.78
N HIS A 138 -8.68 -9.26 1.32
CA HIS A 138 -7.83 -10.34 0.81
C HIS A 138 -8.53 -11.69 0.82
N SER A 139 -9.18 -12.06 1.93
CA SER A 139 -9.88 -13.33 2.05
C SER A 139 -11.06 -13.43 1.07
N THR A 140 -11.85 -12.36 0.94
CA THR A 140 -13.00 -12.30 0.02
C THR A 140 -12.57 -12.38 -1.43
N MET A 141 -11.60 -11.57 -1.83
CA MET A 141 -11.09 -11.54 -3.20
C MET A 141 -10.44 -12.86 -3.58
N TYR A 142 -9.60 -13.44 -2.70
CA TYR A 142 -8.94 -14.70 -3.00
C TYR A 142 -9.94 -15.84 -3.17
N LYS A 143 -10.95 -15.93 -2.29
CA LYS A 143 -12.02 -16.92 -2.41
C LYS A 143 -12.74 -16.80 -3.76
N ARG A 144 -13.20 -15.60 -4.12
CA ARG A 144 -13.94 -15.36 -5.38
C ARG A 144 -13.07 -15.55 -6.62
N TYR A 145 -11.80 -15.15 -6.55
CA TYR A 145 -10.81 -15.41 -7.59
C TYR A 145 -10.68 -16.92 -7.87
N ARG A 146 -10.63 -17.74 -6.81
CA ARG A 146 -10.51 -19.21 -6.90
C ARG A 146 -11.76 -19.92 -7.38
N GLU A 147 -12.94 -19.45 -6.97
CA GLU A 147 -14.23 -20.06 -7.32
C GLU A 147 -14.67 -19.72 -8.76
N ARG A 148 -14.10 -18.66 -9.35
CA ARG A 148 -14.54 -18.18 -10.67
C ARG A 148 -13.97 -19.02 -11.81
N VAL A 149 -14.87 -19.72 -12.52
CA VAL A 149 -14.54 -20.56 -13.68
C VAL A 149 -13.98 -19.75 -14.87
N LYS A 150 -14.57 -18.59 -15.17
CA LYS A 150 -14.08 -17.66 -16.21
C LYS A 150 -13.50 -16.41 -15.58
N ASN A 151 -12.19 -16.41 -15.43
CA ASN A 151 -11.44 -15.39 -14.71
C ASN A 151 -10.51 -14.64 -15.68
N ASP A 152 -10.92 -13.42 -16.02
CA ASP A 152 -10.21 -12.49 -16.91
C ASP A 152 -8.94 -11.91 -16.28
N LEU A 153 -8.79 -12.02 -14.96
CA LEU A 153 -7.56 -11.68 -14.26
C LEU A 153 -6.53 -12.81 -14.29
N LYS A 154 -6.94 -14.07 -14.51
CA LYS A 154 -6.01 -15.20 -14.49
C LYS A 154 -4.81 -14.98 -15.43
N PRO A 155 -4.96 -14.53 -16.69
CA PRO A 155 -3.80 -14.26 -17.54
C PRO A 155 -2.87 -13.18 -16.99
N LYS A 156 -3.41 -12.14 -16.34
CA LYS A 156 -2.61 -11.06 -15.72
C LYS A 156 -1.84 -11.57 -14.50
N VAL A 157 -2.48 -12.39 -13.68
CA VAL A 157 -1.86 -13.02 -12.50
C VAL A 157 -0.77 -14.00 -12.94
N ASP A 158 -1.05 -14.86 -13.93
CA ASP A 158 -0.06 -15.80 -14.46
C ASP A 158 1.16 -15.04 -15.03
N LEU A 159 0.94 -13.96 -15.78
CA LEU A 159 2.02 -13.11 -16.30
C LEU A 159 2.85 -12.47 -15.17
N PHE A 160 2.18 -11.94 -14.15
CA PHE A 160 2.85 -11.37 -12.98
C PHE A 160 3.72 -12.44 -12.27
N LEU A 161 3.18 -13.63 -12.04
CA LEU A 161 3.93 -14.72 -11.41
C LEU A 161 5.14 -15.16 -12.25
N GLN A 162 4.99 -15.23 -13.57
CA GLN A 162 6.12 -15.52 -14.47
C GLN A 162 7.23 -14.46 -14.36
N GLN A 163 6.86 -13.17 -14.29
CA GLN A 163 7.81 -12.08 -14.10
C GLN A 163 8.51 -12.17 -12.73
N MET A 164 7.80 -12.57 -11.68
CA MET A 164 8.38 -12.73 -10.35
C MET A 164 9.35 -13.91 -10.28
N VAL A 165 9.04 -15.04 -10.93
CA VAL A 165 9.93 -16.20 -11.04
C VAL A 165 11.23 -15.85 -11.78
N GLN A 166 11.17 -14.94 -12.74
CA GLN A 166 12.34 -14.46 -13.49
C GLN A 166 13.12 -13.35 -12.77
N ASN A 167 12.67 -12.88 -11.59
CA ASN A 167 13.31 -11.79 -10.88
C ASN A 167 14.61 -12.28 -10.20
N PRO A 168 15.79 -11.66 -10.50
CA PRO A 168 17.07 -12.14 -10.00
C PRO A 168 17.25 -12.02 -8.48
N VAL A 169 16.47 -11.14 -7.82
CA VAL A 169 16.59 -10.89 -6.37
C VAL A 169 15.73 -11.87 -5.55
N ASN A 170 14.86 -12.64 -6.22
CA ASN A 170 13.92 -13.60 -5.62
C ASN A 170 13.16 -13.06 -4.38
N TRP A 171 12.85 -11.77 -4.37
CA TRP A 171 12.18 -11.13 -3.23
C TRP A 171 10.75 -11.63 -3.04
N PHE A 172 10.08 -11.98 -4.14
CA PHE A 172 8.67 -12.36 -4.14
C PHE A 172 8.42 -13.72 -3.48
N GLU A 173 9.26 -14.72 -3.78
CA GLU A 173 9.18 -16.03 -3.12
C GLU A 173 9.46 -15.89 -1.62
N ARG A 174 10.52 -15.14 -1.26
CA ARG A 174 10.88 -14.89 0.14
C ARG A 174 9.76 -14.21 0.92
N ASP A 175 9.17 -13.15 0.37
CA ASP A 175 8.01 -12.50 0.99
C ASP A 175 6.80 -13.45 1.07
N SER A 176 6.54 -14.24 0.02
CA SER A 176 5.43 -15.21 0.02
C SER A 176 5.57 -16.26 1.12
N PHE A 177 6.78 -16.81 1.33
CA PHE A 177 7.07 -17.71 2.45
C PHE A 177 6.93 -17.00 3.79
N PHE A 178 7.45 -15.78 3.92
CA PHE A 178 7.30 -14.98 5.13
C PHE A 178 5.80 -14.77 5.49
N GLN A 179 4.95 -14.50 4.50
CA GLN A 179 3.51 -14.38 4.71
C GLN A 179 2.86 -15.71 5.13
N ALA A 180 3.25 -16.82 4.53
CA ALA A 180 2.76 -18.15 4.90
C ALA A 180 3.16 -18.53 6.33
N LEU A 181 4.41 -18.25 6.72
CA LEU A 181 4.91 -18.48 8.08
C LEU A 181 4.24 -17.55 9.09
N THR A 182 4.04 -16.28 8.75
CA THR A 182 3.26 -15.34 9.59
C THR A 182 1.87 -15.89 9.89
N ALA A 183 1.19 -16.49 8.90
CA ALA A 183 -0.11 -17.11 9.11
C ALA A 183 -0.04 -18.39 9.96
N HIS A 184 1.03 -19.19 9.80
CA HIS A 184 1.26 -20.41 10.57
C HIS A 184 1.54 -20.14 12.06
N TYR A 185 2.43 -19.17 12.34
CA TYR A 185 2.82 -18.80 13.70
C TYR A 185 1.89 -17.77 14.36
N HIS A 186 0.92 -17.23 13.62
CA HIS A 186 0.06 -16.14 14.07
C HIS A 186 0.82 -14.88 14.54
N SER A 187 2.03 -14.65 14.00
CA SER A 187 2.91 -13.55 14.39
C SER A 187 3.82 -13.17 13.22
N ASP A 188 3.93 -11.87 12.95
CA ASP A 188 4.88 -11.30 11.98
C ASP A 188 6.25 -11.00 12.61
N ASP A 189 6.43 -11.33 13.89
CA ASP A 189 7.72 -11.30 14.56
C ASP A 189 8.45 -12.64 14.37
N TRP A 190 9.26 -12.72 13.32
CA TRP A 190 9.98 -13.94 12.95
C TRP A 190 10.86 -14.51 14.07
N ARG A 191 11.31 -13.69 15.03
CA ARG A 191 12.11 -14.12 16.19
C ARG A 191 11.36 -15.07 17.13
N GLN A 192 10.05 -15.18 16.96
CA GLN A 192 9.17 -16.08 17.73
C GLN A 192 8.96 -17.43 17.03
N TRP A 193 9.43 -17.58 15.79
CA TRP A 193 9.25 -18.81 14.99
C TRP A 193 10.23 -19.91 15.42
N GLU A 194 10.06 -21.14 14.94
CA GLU A 194 11.05 -22.20 15.18
C GLU A 194 12.37 -21.90 14.48
N ASN A 195 13.48 -22.40 15.02
CA ASN A 195 14.83 -22.06 14.56
C ASN A 195 15.05 -22.35 13.06
N ILE A 196 14.41 -23.40 12.52
CA ILE A 196 14.53 -23.73 11.09
C ILE A 196 13.89 -22.66 10.19
N ASP A 197 12.74 -22.12 10.60
CA ASP A 197 11.99 -21.13 9.83
C ASP A 197 12.59 -19.72 9.98
N GLN A 198 13.15 -19.42 11.17
CA GLN A 198 13.93 -18.21 11.41
C GLN A 198 15.11 -18.08 10.43
N ASN A 199 15.71 -19.22 10.07
CA ASN A 199 16.92 -19.28 9.26
C ASN A 199 16.67 -19.80 7.84
N LEU A 200 15.41 -19.83 7.37
CA LEU A 200 15.01 -20.46 6.10
C LEU A 200 15.82 -19.99 4.89
N PHE A 201 16.20 -18.71 4.87
CA PHE A 201 16.98 -18.10 3.78
C PHE A 201 18.44 -17.83 4.14
N PHE A 202 18.87 -18.22 5.33
CA PHE A 202 20.28 -18.20 5.73
C PHE A 202 20.96 -19.49 5.28
N SER A 203 21.96 -19.38 4.41
CA SER A 203 22.87 -20.50 4.15
C SER A 203 24.04 -20.43 5.12
N PRO A 204 24.34 -21.49 5.90
CA PRO A 204 25.49 -21.53 6.82
C PRO A 204 26.87 -21.37 6.15
N LYS A 205 26.94 -21.31 4.80
CA LYS A 205 28.19 -21.25 4.04
C LYS A 205 28.90 -19.90 4.07
N GLU A 206 28.25 -18.82 4.47
CA GLU A 206 28.87 -17.48 4.49
C GLU A 206 29.73 -17.19 5.73
N GLU A 207 29.76 -18.09 6.73
CA GLU A 207 30.60 -17.96 7.93
C GLU A 207 32.04 -18.49 7.75
N LEU A 208 32.27 -19.39 6.80
CA LEU A 208 33.59 -20.01 6.57
C LEU A 208 34.60 -19.11 5.84
N GLU A 209 34.15 -18.02 5.21
CA GLU A 209 35.03 -17.06 4.54
C GLU A 209 35.39 -15.83 5.40
N LYS A 210 34.71 -15.62 6.54
CA LYS A 210 35.02 -14.51 7.46
C LYS A 210 35.84 -14.89 8.68
N THR A 211 36.10 -16.18 8.90
CA THR A 211 37.00 -16.68 9.97
C THR A 211 38.39 -17.09 9.47
N ASN A 212 38.66 -17.00 8.16
CA ASN A 212 39.94 -17.37 7.54
C ASN A 212 40.65 -16.21 6.81
N ALA A 213 40.39 -14.96 7.20
CA ALA A 213 41.11 -13.77 6.71
C ALA A 213 41.81 -13.04 7.85
#